data_AF-I3MWZ6-F1
#
_entry.id   AF-I3MWZ6-F1
#
_cell.length_a   1.000
_cell.length_b   1.000
_cell.length_c   1.000
_cell.angle_alpha   90.00
_cell.angle_beta   90.00
_cell.angle_gamma   90.00
#
_symmetry.space_group_name_H-M   'P 1'
#
loop_
_entity.id
_entity.type
_entity.pdbx_description
1 polymer ?
#
loop_
_entity_poly.entity_id
_entity_poly.type
_entity_poly.pdbx_seq_one_letter_code
_entity_poly.pdbx_strand_id
1 'polypeptide(L)'
;MAASTVGCGWRPLQLTIPSLCGSGPGPRSMWACVRRLPGPAVTRRSVVATSGPGVSGTDHYCLELLRKRDYETYLCSLLLPAESRSSAFALRAFNVELAQIKDSVSEKAIGLMRMQFWKKTVEEIYHDNPPHQPVAIELWKAVKRHNLTKRWLMKIIDEREKNLDDKAYRNIQELENYAENTQSSLLYLTLEILGIKDLHADHAASHIGKAQGIVTCLRATPYHGSRRKVFLPMDICMQHGVSQEDFLRRNQNKNVRDVIYDIASQAHLHLKHARSFHKSVPVKAFPAFLQTVSLEHYLKKIQQVDFDIFHPSLQQKNTLLPLSLYIQSWRKSY
;
A
#
# COMPACT_ATOMS: atom_id res chain seq x y z
N MET A 1 4.92 -5.34 -63.80
CA MET A 1 4.16 -5.19 -65.06
C MET A 1 2.70 -5.00 -64.66
N ALA A 2 2.18 -3.78 -64.50
CA ALA A 2 1.97 -2.68 -65.45
C ALA A 2 0.58 -2.72 -66.12
N ALA A 3 -0.09 -1.55 -66.04
CA ALA A 3 -1.26 -1.03 -66.77
C ALA A 3 -2.67 -1.50 -66.30
N SER A 4 -3.60 -0.65 -65.82
CA SER A 4 -4.22 0.59 -66.40
C SER A 4 -5.22 0.23 -67.53
N THR A 5 -6.45 0.74 -67.69
CA THR A 5 -7.09 2.04 -67.33
C THR A 5 -8.57 2.09 -67.83
N VAL A 6 -9.30 3.15 -67.42
CA VAL A 6 -10.51 3.80 -68.01
C VAL A 6 -11.89 3.20 -67.64
N GLY A 7 -12.93 3.93 -67.21
CA GLY A 7 -13.18 5.38 -67.03
C GLY A 7 -14.62 5.77 -67.45
N CYS A 8 -15.13 6.88 -66.89
CA CYS A 8 -16.39 7.62 -67.17
C CYS A 8 -17.68 7.07 -66.54
N GLY A 9 -18.58 7.88 -65.95
CA GLY A 9 -18.73 9.34 -65.84
C GLY A 9 -20.15 9.64 -65.34
N TRP A 10 -20.55 10.92 -65.26
CA TRP A 10 -21.89 11.48 -64.93
C TRP A 10 -22.11 12.02 -63.49
N ARG A 11 -21.66 13.27 -63.31
CA ARG A 11 -22.37 14.41 -62.66
C ARG A 11 -22.95 15.28 -63.81
N PRO A 12 -23.96 16.19 -63.67
CA PRO A 12 -23.89 17.35 -62.76
C PRO A 12 -25.24 17.98 -62.29
N LEU A 13 -25.20 18.87 -61.29
CA LEU A 13 -25.52 20.31 -61.43
C LEU A 13 -25.53 21.02 -60.07
N GLN A 14 -24.79 22.14 -60.02
CA GLN A 14 -24.74 23.13 -58.95
C GLN A 14 -25.80 24.22 -59.20
N LEU A 15 -26.20 24.91 -58.14
CA LEU A 15 -26.52 26.33 -58.16
C LEU A 15 -26.09 26.96 -56.82
N THR A 16 -25.70 28.22 -56.91
CA THR A 16 -24.69 28.92 -56.10
C THR A 16 -25.27 30.14 -55.35
N ILE A 17 -24.72 30.42 -54.15
CA ILE A 17 -24.35 31.75 -53.56
C ILE A 17 -25.50 32.65 -53.02
N PRO A 18 -25.34 33.56 -52.00
CA PRO A 18 -24.11 34.10 -51.37
C PRO A 18 -23.99 34.11 -49.82
N SER A 19 -22.75 34.41 -49.43
CA SER A 19 -22.13 34.78 -48.15
C SER A 19 -22.79 35.88 -47.30
N LEU A 20 -22.54 35.85 -45.98
CA LEU A 20 -22.12 37.03 -45.19
C LEU A 20 -21.40 36.61 -43.88
N CYS A 21 -20.35 37.35 -43.55
CA CYS A 21 -19.43 37.21 -42.43
C CYS A 21 -20.06 37.36 -41.04
N GLY A 22 -19.46 36.72 -40.03
CA GLY A 22 -19.72 37.01 -38.62
C GLY A 22 -18.81 36.21 -37.69
N SER A 23 -17.70 36.81 -37.29
CA SER A 23 -16.76 36.35 -36.27
C SER A 23 -17.37 36.46 -34.86
N GLY A 24 -17.24 35.42 -34.04
CA GLY A 24 -17.58 35.45 -32.61
C GLY A 24 -17.09 34.20 -31.86
N PRO A 25 -16.65 34.30 -30.59
CA PRO A 25 -15.64 33.41 -30.00
C PRO A 25 -16.22 32.24 -29.20
N GLY A 26 -15.40 31.18 -29.08
CA GLY A 26 -15.73 29.91 -28.45
C GLY A 26 -16.00 29.96 -26.93
N PRO A 27 -16.58 28.89 -26.37
CA PRO A 27 -17.03 28.85 -24.99
C PRO A 27 -15.85 28.70 -24.02
N ARG A 28 -15.58 29.77 -23.27
CA ARG A 28 -14.75 29.75 -22.05
C ARG A 28 -15.56 29.13 -20.91
N SER A 29 -15.15 27.95 -20.45
CA SER A 29 -15.65 27.33 -19.21
C SER A 29 -15.24 28.18 -18.00
N MET A 30 -16.24 28.74 -17.32
CA MET A 30 -16.09 29.51 -16.08
C MET A 30 -15.59 28.62 -14.93
N TRP A 31 -14.37 28.86 -14.49
CA TRP A 31 -13.92 28.46 -13.16
C TRP A 31 -14.40 29.52 -12.16
N ALA A 32 -15.49 29.20 -11.45
CA ALA A 32 -15.98 30.03 -10.37
C ALA A 32 -15.00 29.97 -9.19
N CYS A 33 -14.37 31.12 -8.91
CA CYS A 33 -13.56 31.37 -7.73
C CYS A 33 -14.48 31.43 -6.50
N VAL A 34 -14.54 30.34 -5.72
CA VAL A 34 -15.27 30.32 -4.43
C VAL A 34 -14.44 31.09 -3.40
N ARG A 35 -14.86 32.33 -3.11
CA ARG A 35 -14.37 33.11 -1.96
C ARG A 35 -14.80 32.40 -0.66
N ARG A 36 -13.83 32.07 0.20
CA ARG A 36 -14.05 31.59 1.57
C ARG A 36 -14.67 32.70 2.41
N LEU A 37 -15.79 32.41 3.06
CA LEU A 37 -16.32 33.17 4.18
C LEU A 37 -15.58 32.77 5.48
N PRO A 38 -15.32 33.69 6.42
CA PRO A 38 -14.69 33.37 7.69
C PRO A 38 -15.69 32.68 8.63
N GLY A 39 -15.31 31.52 9.17
CA GLY A 39 -16.07 30.80 10.19
C GLY A 39 -15.90 31.39 11.60
N PRO A 40 -16.82 31.10 12.54
CA PRO A 40 -16.84 31.73 13.86
C PRO A 40 -15.68 31.24 14.74
N ALA A 41 -15.11 32.19 15.50
CA ALA A 41 -14.00 31.98 16.43
C ALA A 41 -14.44 31.09 17.61
N VAL A 42 -13.87 29.89 17.70
CA VAL A 42 -13.99 29.02 18.88
C VAL A 42 -12.81 29.29 19.80
N THR A 43 -13.10 29.83 20.97
CA THR A 43 -12.13 30.14 22.03
C THR A 43 -11.54 28.83 22.58
N ARG A 44 -10.29 28.53 22.21
CA ARG A 44 -9.58 27.33 22.69
C ARG A 44 -8.99 27.63 24.06
N ARG A 45 -9.58 27.07 25.13
CA ARG A 45 -8.93 27.02 26.46
C ARG A 45 -7.66 26.18 26.34
N SER A 46 -6.51 26.82 26.58
CA SER A 46 -5.19 26.19 26.64
C SER A 46 -5.07 25.41 27.95
N VAL A 47 -4.95 24.09 27.86
CA VAL A 47 -4.48 23.26 28.97
C VAL A 47 -2.97 23.15 28.78
N VAL A 48 -2.22 23.85 29.62
CA VAL A 48 -0.75 23.81 29.63
C VAL A 48 -0.33 22.46 30.21
N ALA A 49 0.11 21.55 29.35
CA ALA A 49 0.90 20.39 29.76
C ALA A 49 2.36 20.83 29.87
N THR A 50 2.91 20.76 31.07
CA THR A 50 4.33 20.97 31.36
C THR A 50 5.16 19.85 30.72
N SER A 51 5.78 20.13 29.58
CA SER A 51 6.76 19.26 28.93
C SER A 51 8.18 19.77 29.20
N GLY A 52 9.01 18.94 29.82
CA GLY A 52 10.45 19.20 29.99
C GLY A 52 11.20 19.20 28.63
N PRO A 53 12.42 19.77 28.57
CA PRO A 53 13.13 19.98 27.32
C PRO A 53 13.92 18.74 26.89
N GLY A 54 13.61 18.23 25.69
CA GLY A 54 14.36 17.18 24.98
C GLY A 54 13.47 16.01 24.56
N VAL A 55 13.50 15.65 23.26
CA VAL A 55 12.88 14.44 22.66
C VAL A 55 11.37 14.52 22.26
N SER A 56 10.65 15.62 22.52
CA SER A 56 9.18 15.70 22.30
C SER A 56 8.65 15.83 20.86
N GLY A 57 9.40 15.40 19.84
CA GLY A 57 8.99 15.54 18.42
C GLY A 57 9.21 14.33 17.52
N THR A 58 9.99 13.33 17.94
CA THR A 58 10.35 12.17 17.11
C THR A 58 9.22 11.15 17.01
N ASP A 59 8.45 10.98 18.09
CA ASP A 59 7.21 10.19 18.14
C ASP A 59 6.12 10.81 17.27
N HIS A 60 5.94 12.13 17.36
CA HIS A 60 5.00 12.89 16.54
C HIS A 60 5.37 12.78 15.04
N TYR A 61 6.66 12.80 14.70
CA TYR A 61 7.12 12.57 13.33
C TYR A 61 6.67 11.20 12.80
N CYS A 62 6.89 10.11 13.55
CA CYS A 62 6.48 8.76 13.13
C CYS A 62 4.97 8.67 12.92
N LEU A 63 4.20 9.29 13.83
CA LEU A 63 2.74 9.35 13.75
C LEU A 63 2.26 10.12 12.51
N GLU A 64 2.81 11.31 12.25
CA GLU A 64 2.45 12.13 11.08
C GLU A 64 2.86 11.47 9.77
N LEU A 65 4.02 10.80 9.73
CA LEU A 65 4.48 10.04 8.59
C LEU A 65 3.45 8.96 8.22
N LEU A 66 2.98 8.20 9.22
CA LEU A 66 1.95 7.19 9.04
C LEU A 66 0.63 7.82 8.58
N ARG A 67 0.14 8.87 9.26
CA ARG A 67 -1.12 9.53 8.89
C ARG A 67 -1.13 9.97 7.41
N LYS A 68 0.01 10.41 6.89
CA LYS A 68 0.15 10.89 5.51
C LYS A 68 0.36 9.76 4.49
N ARG A 69 1.17 8.74 4.83
CA ARG A 69 1.65 7.72 3.88
C ARG A 69 0.94 6.37 3.99
N ASP A 70 0.46 6.01 5.18
CA ASP A 70 -0.20 4.74 5.46
C ASP A 70 -1.34 4.94 6.47
N TYR A 71 -2.45 5.50 5.97
CA TYR A 71 -3.60 5.86 6.79
C TYR A 71 -4.34 4.64 7.37
N GLU A 72 -4.39 3.51 6.64
CA GLU A 72 -5.03 2.28 7.13
C GLU A 72 -4.28 1.74 8.36
N THR A 73 -2.94 1.67 8.26
CA THR A 73 -2.10 1.24 9.39
C THR A 73 -2.09 2.26 10.51
N TYR A 74 -2.12 3.56 10.21
CA TYR A 74 -2.28 4.61 11.22
C TYR A 74 -3.50 4.35 12.12
N LEU A 75 -4.66 4.05 11.52
CA LEU A 75 -5.89 3.75 12.28
C LEU A 75 -5.74 2.47 13.09
N CYS A 76 -5.14 1.42 12.53
CA CYS A 76 -4.91 0.17 13.26
C CYS A 76 -3.99 0.39 14.48
N SER A 77 -2.90 1.15 14.32
CA SER A 77 -1.95 1.46 15.40
C SER A 77 -2.59 2.24 16.55
N LEU A 78 -3.60 3.07 16.30
CA LEU A 78 -4.35 3.77 17.35
C LEU A 78 -5.17 2.82 18.24
N LEU A 79 -5.53 1.65 17.73
CA LEU A 79 -6.36 0.66 18.43
C LEU A 79 -5.52 -0.36 19.21
N LEU A 80 -4.18 -0.24 19.17
CA LEU A 80 -3.29 -1.02 20.03
C LEU A 80 -3.31 -0.51 21.49
N PRO A 81 -2.89 -1.33 22.47
CA PRO A 81 -2.70 -0.91 23.85
C PRO A 81 -1.78 0.32 23.95
N ALA A 82 -2.08 1.25 24.87
CA ALA A 82 -1.45 2.56 24.94
C ALA A 82 0.09 2.47 25.05
N GLU A 83 0.58 1.52 25.83
CA GLU A 83 1.99 1.22 26.06
C GLU A 83 2.74 0.75 24.79
N SER A 84 2.01 0.17 23.83
CA SER A 84 2.53 -0.40 22.59
C SER A 84 2.44 0.58 21.40
N ARG A 85 1.60 1.63 21.48
CA ARG A 85 1.32 2.52 20.34
C ARG A 85 2.56 3.20 19.79
N SER A 86 3.40 3.79 20.64
CA SER A 86 4.62 4.47 20.21
C SER A 86 5.56 3.53 19.46
N SER A 87 5.75 2.33 19.98
CA SER A 87 6.60 1.29 19.37
C SER A 87 6.03 0.82 18.03
N ALA A 88 4.71 0.67 17.93
CA ALA A 88 4.05 0.31 16.68
C ALA A 88 4.15 1.42 15.63
N PHE A 89 3.99 2.69 16.01
CA PHE A 89 4.21 3.82 15.10
C PHE A 89 5.64 3.84 14.59
N ALA A 90 6.64 3.62 15.45
CA ALA A 90 8.04 3.56 15.07
C ALA A 90 8.33 2.43 14.06
N LEU A 91 7.85 1.22 14.36
CA LEU A 91 8.00 0.05 13.49
C LEU A 91 7.37 0.27 12.12
N ARG A 92 6.17 0.84 12.08
CA ARG A 92 5.47 1.11 10.82
C ARG A 92 6.11 2.28 10.07
N ALA A 93 6.64 3.29 10.76
CA ALA A 93 7.38 4.38 10.15
C ALA A 93 8.65 3.88 9.46
N PHE A 94 9.37 2.97 10.11
CA PHE A 94 10.51 2.25 9.51
C PHE A 94 10.11 1.54 8.20
N ASN A 95 8.99 0.80 8.19
CA ASN A 95 8.49 0.18 6.95
C ASN A 95 8.15 1.22 5.87
N VAL A 96 7.52 2.33 6.24
CA VAL A 96 7.14 3.41 5.31
C VAL A 96 8.37 4.05 4.67
N GLU A 97 9.45 4.26 5.42
CA GLU A 97 10.73 4.75 4.89
C GLU A 97 11.34 3.75 3.90
N LEU A 98 11.44 2.47 4.29
CA LEU A 98 12.01 1.43 3.42
C LEU A 98 11.20 1.22 2.14
N ALA A 99 9.86 1.23 2.24
CA ALA A 99 8.98 1.02 1.10
C ALA A 99 9.10 2.13 0.04
N GLN A 100 9.38 3.36 0.48
CA GLN A 100 9.52 4.52 -0.42
C GLN A 100 10.86 4.56 -1.15
N ILE A 101 11.89 3.84 -0.70
CA ILE A 101 13.23 3.90 -1.31
C ILE A 101 13.15 3.59 -2.80
N LYS A 102 12.49 2.48 -3.18
CA LYS A 102 12.39 2.04 -4.58
C LYS A 102 11.71 3.09 -5.47
N ASP A 103 10.70 3.78 -4.96
CA ASP A 103 9.90 4.76 -5.72
C ASP A 103 10.50 6.17 -5.71
N SER A 104 11.45 6.45 -4.83
CA SER A 104 12.04 7.78 -4.61
C SER A 104 13.44 7.95 -5.20
N VAL A 105 14.01 6.89 -5.78
CA VAL A 105 15.34 6.91 -6.41
C VAL A 105 15.23 6.56 -7.89
N SER A 106 16.01 7.26 -8.73
CA SER A 106 16.09 6.98 -10.16
C SER A 106 17.16 5.94 -10.48
N GLU A 107 18.23 5.90 -9.69
CA GLU A 107 19.38 5.02 -9.90
C GLU A 107 19.45 3.94 -8.82
N LYS A 108 19.67 2.69 -9.25
CA LYS A 108 19.81 1.53 -8.35
C LYS A 108 20.90 1.75 -7.30
N ALA A 109 22.02 2.37 -7.67
CA ALA A 109 23.13 2.66 -6.76
C ALA A 109 22.69 3.52 -5.57
N ILE A 110 21.82 4.53 -5.79
CA ILE A 110 21.28 5.38 -4.73
C ILE A 110 20.33 4.58 -3.83
N GLY A 111 19.50 3.71 -4.43
CA GLY A 111 18.66 2.77 -3.68
C GLY A 111 19.49 1.86 -2.77
N LEU A 112 20.58 1.28 -3.28
CA LEU A 112 21.50 0.45 -2.51
C LEU A 112 22.15 1.23 -1.36
N MET A 113 22.63 2.45 -1.60
CA MET A 113 23.19 3.30 -0.54
C MET A 113 22.18 3.55 0.59
N ARG A 114 20.90 3.81 0.26
CA ARG A 114 19.84 3.99 1.27
C ARG A 114 19.51 2.70 2.02
N MET A 115 19.51 1.54 1.35
CA MET A 115 19.34 0.26 2.04
C MET A 115 20.50 -0.02 2.98
N GLN A 116 21.75 0.25 2.56
CA GLN A 116 22.94 0.10 3.40
C GLN A 116 22.93 1.03 4.61
N PHE A 117 22.46 2.28 4.44
CA PHE A 117 22.21 3.18 5.57
C PHE A 117 21.26 2.54 6.60
N TRP A 118 20.15 1.95 6.16
CA TRP A 118 19.21 1.31 7.08
C TRP A 118 19.75 0.03 7.72
N LYS A 119 20.55 -0.76 6.99
CA LYS A 119 21.27 -1.92 7.59
C LYS A 119 22.17 -1.46 8.72
N LYS A 120 23.02 -0.46 8.45
CA LYS A 120 23.91 0.13 9.46
C LYS A 120 23.13 0.73 10.63
N THR A 121 22.03 1.42 10.35
CA THR A 121 21.14 1.98 11.38
C THR A 121 20.59 0.88 12.30
N VAL A 122 20.12 -0.23 11.75
CA VAL A 122 19.67 -1.37 12.56
C VAL A 122 20.83 -1.96 13.36
N GLU A 123 22.02 -2.12 12.78
CA GLU A 123 23.20 -2.53 13.56
C GLU A 123 23.47 -1.60 14.74
N GLU A 124 23.54 -0.29 14.49
CA GLU A 124 23.80 0.76 15.48
C GLU A 124 22.73 0.81 16.59
N ILE A 125 21.45 0.62 16.25
CA ILE A 125 20.35 0.51 17.21
C ILE A 125 20.61 -0.63 18.22
N TYR A 126 21.10 -1.79 17.77
CA TYR A 126 21.38 -2.93 18.65
C TYR A 126 22.71 -2.80 19.41
N HIS A 127 23.55 -1.82 19.06
CA HIS A 127 24.75 -1.42 19.81
C HIS A 127 24.50 -0.18 20.70
N ASP A 128 23.25 0.20 20.93
CA ASP A 128 22.87 1.35 21.76
C ASP A 128 23.37 2.71 21.29
N ASN A 129 23.59 2.84 19.98
CA ASN A 129 24.07 4.07 19.37
C ASN A 129 23.22 4.48 18.16
N PRO A 130 21.89 4.71 18.32
CA PRO A 130 21.04 5.04 17.19
C PRO A 130 21.47 6.36 16.54
N PRO A 131 21.47 6.45 15.20
CA PRO A 131 21.75 7.72 14.52
C PRO A 131 20.66 8.76 14.85
N HIS A 132 21.00 10.05 14.71
CA HIS A 132 20.10 11.18 14.97
C HIS A 132 19.02 11.36 13.88
N GLN A 133 18.28 10.30 13.59
CA GLN A 133 17.13 10.26 12.70
C GLN A 133 15.87 9.93 13.52
N PRO A 134 14.74 10.66 13.36
CA PRO A 134 13.55 10.47 14.19
C PRO A 134 13.04 9.03 14.26
N VAL A 135 12.96 8.35 13.12
CA VAL A 135 12.50 6.96 13.03
C VAL A 135 13.48 6.00 13.70
N ALA A 136 14.80 6.21 13.54
CA ALA A 136 15.82 5.38 14.17
C ALA A 136 15.79 5.49 15.70
N ILE A 137 15.61 6.70 16.23
CA ILE A 137 15.50 6.97 17.67
C ILE A 137 14.27 6.28 18.25
N GLU A 138 13.10 6.42 17.62
CA GLU A 138 11.88 5.76 18.10
C GLU A 138 11.94 4.23 17.95
N LEU A 139 12.56 3.74 16.89
CA LEU A 139 12.77 2.30 16.70
C LEU A 139 13.71 1.73 17.76
N TRP A 140 14.77 2.45 18.13
CA TRP A 140 15.64 2.06 19.24
C TRP A 140 14.90 1.95 20.57
N LYS A 141 14.04 2.93 20.89
CA LYS A 141 13.17 2.85 22.08
C LYS A 141 12.27 1.62 22.04
N ALA A 142 11.71 1.30 20.88
CA ALA A 142 10.87 0.11 20.68
C ALA A 142 11.66 -1.19 20.87
N VAL A 143 12.86 -1.29 20.28
CA VAL A 143 13.77 -2.44 20.43
C VAL A 143 14.12 -2.65 21.90
N LYS A 144 14.50 -1.59 22.62
CA LYS A 144 14.81 -1.65 24.05
C LYS A 144 13.63 -2.06 24.92
N ARG A 145 12.44 -1.54 24.63
CA ARG A 145 11.24 -1.79 25.45
C ARG A 145 10.72 -3.22 25.28
N HIS A 146 10.76 -3.76 24.07
CA HIS A 146 10.08 -5.01 23.73
C HIS A 146 11.03 -6.17 23.40
N ASN A 147 12.35 -5.95 23.43
CA ASN A 147 13.37 -6.92 23.01
C ASN A 147 13.08 -7.45 21.59
N LEU A 148 12.83 -6.53 20.65
CA LEU A 148 12.48 -6.90 19.29
C LEU A 148 13.59 -7.73 18.64
N THR A 149 13.20 -8.70 17.82
CA THR A 149 14.16 -9.59 17.16
C THR A 149 14.80 -8.90 15.96
N LYS A 150 16.11 -8.66 16.03
CA LYS A 150 16.92 -8.03 14.95
C LYS A 150 16.73 -8.68 13.59
N ARG A 151 16.65 -10.01 13.57
CA ARG A 151 16.51 -10.81 12.34
C ARG A 151 15.34 -10.33 11.49
N TRP A 152 14.20 -9.98 12.09
CA TRP A 152 13.02 -9.56 11.34
C TRP A 152 13.22 -8.19 10.67
N LEU A 153 13.85 -7.24 11.37
CA LEU A 153 14.17 -5.93 10.81
C LEU A 153 15.15 -6.05 9.63
N MET A 154 16.22 -6.84 9.80
CA MET A 154 17.19 -7.08 8.73
C MET A 154 16.56 -7.79 7.53
N LYS A 155 15.70 -8.79 7.78
CA LYS A 155 14.99 -9.53 6.74
C LYS A 155 14.15 -8.62 5.83
N ILE A 156 13.47 -7.61 6.40
CA ILE A 156 12.70 -6.63 5.62
C ILE A 156 13.63 -5.82 4.70
N ILE A 157 14.78 -5.37 5.22
CA ILE A 157 15.74 -4.59 4.44
C ILE A 157 16.34 -5.43 3.31
N ASP A 158 16.81 -6.64 3.63
CA ASP A 158 17.41 -7.56 2.66
C ASP A 158 16.45 -7.91 1.53
N GLU A 159 15.18 -8.16 1.84
CA GLU A 159 14.18 -8.48 0.82
C GLU A 159 13.89 -7.28 -0.10
N ARG A 160 13.79 -6.07 0.47
CA ARG A 160 13.57 -4.86 -0.32
C ARG A 160 14.79 -4.47 -1.16
N GLU A 161 15.99 -4.72 -0.67
CA GLU A 161 17.22 -4.53 -1.43
C GLU A 161 17.28 -5.45 -2.65
N LYS A 162 16.95 -6.75 -2.49
CA LYS A 162 16.84 -7.69 -3.62
C LYS A 162 15.80 -7.26 -4.65
N ASN A 163 14.73 -6.59 -4.21
CA ASN A 163 13.63 -6.14 -5.07
C ASN A 163 13.88 -4.79 -5.77
N LEU A 164 15.07 -4.19 -5.67
CA LEU A 164 15.39 -2.93 -6.37
C LEU A 164 15.44 -3.06 -7.90
N ASP A 165 15.63 -4.26 -8.45
CA ASP A 165 15.84 -4.51 -9.89
C ASP A 165 14.59 -4.45 -10.78
N ASP A 166 13.45 -3.98 -10.27
CA ASP A 166 12.18 -3.92 -11.01
C ASP A 166 11.76 -5.23 -11.71
N LYS A 167 12.26 -6.39 -11.24
CA LYS A 167 11.92 -7.70 -11.80
C LYS A 167 10.49 -8.08 -11.42
N ALA A 168 9.72 -8.55 -12.41
CA ALA A 168 8.43 -9.19 -12.17
C ALA A 168 8.64 -10.52 -11.44
N TYR A 169 7.64 -10.95 -10.66
CA TYR A 169 7.67 -12.25 -10.01
C TYR A 169 7.45 -13.35 -11.04
N ARG A 170 8.25 -14.41 -10.97
CA ARG A 170 8.11 -15.55 -11.87
C ARG A 170 6.84 -16.33 -11.60
N ASN A 171 6.51 -16.48 -10.31
CA ASN A 171 5.34 -17.20 -9.85
C ASN A 171 4.72 -16.58 -8.61
N ILE A 172 3.55 -17.07 -8.22
CA ILE A 172 2.86 -16.62 -7.00
C ILE A 172 3.69 -16.88 -5.74
N GLN A 173 4.47 -17.97 -5.69
CA GLN A 173 5.31 -18.28 -4.53
C GLN A 173 6.41 -17.23 -4.30
N GLU A 174 6.99 -16.65 -5.35
CA GLU A 174 7.94 -15.55 -5.20
C GLU A 174 7.28 -14.30 -4.59
N LEU A 175 6.03 -13.99 -4.98
CA LEU A 175 5.26 -12.89 -4.38
C LEU A 175 4.92 -13.21 -2.91
N GLU A 176 4.51 -14.43 -2.59
CA GLU A 176 4.27 -14.87 -1.22
C GLU A 176 5.55 -14.82 -0.36
N ASN A 177 6.70 -15.23 -0.90
CA ASN A 177 7.98 -15.17 -0.20
C ASN A 177 8.40 -13.72 0.08
N TYR A 178 8.22 -12.82 -0.90
CA TYR A 178 8.42 -11.39 -0.70
C TYR A 178 7.52 -10.84 0.41
N ALA A 179 6.24 -11.22 0.41
CA ALA A 179 5.26 -10.82 1.41
C ALA A 179 5.58 -11.37 2.80
N GLU A 180 6.04 -12.62 2.90
CA GLU A 180 6.48 -13.25 4.15
C GLU A 180 7.69 -12.53 4.74
N ASN A 181 8.66 -12.20 3.89
CA ASN A 181 9.89 -11.55 4.33
C ASN A 181 9.68 -10.07 4.70
N THR A 182 8.61 -9.43 4.21
CA THR A 182 8.29 -8.02 4.48
C THR A 182 7.11 -7.84 5.44
N GLN A 183 5.88 -8.16 5.01
CA GLN A 183 4.65 -7.92 5.76
C GLN A 183 4.51 -8.88 6.95
N SER A 184 4.81 -10.17 6.80
CA SER A 184 4.76 -11.10 7.94
C SER A 184 5.83 -10.75 8.98
N SER A 185 7.06 -10.40 8.56
CA SER A 185 8.10 -9.87 9.47
C SER A 185 7.61 -8.69 10.32
N LEU A 186 6.82 -7.78 9.76
CA LEU A 186 6.23 -6.67 10.51
C LEU A 186 5.17 -7.13 11.51
N LEU A 187 4.38 -8.16 11.17
CA LEU A 187 3.42 -8.74 12.09
C LEU A 187 4.09 -9.50 13.23
N TYR A 188 5.14 -10.26 12.98
CA TYR A 188 5.95 -10.90 14.04
C TYR A 188 6.48 -9.86 15.02
N LEU A 189 7.07 -8.77 14.51
CA LEU A 189 7.53 -7.66 15.34
C LEU A 189 6.38 -6.96 16.08
N THR A 190 5.19 -6.88 15.47
CA THR A 190 3.99 -6.33 16.14
C THR A 190 3.50 -7.25 17.27
N LEU A 191 3.56 -8.58 17.10
CA LEU A 191 3.27 -9.54 18.16
C LEU A 191 4.28 -9.43 19.31
N GLU A 192 5.58 -9.26 19.01
CA GLU A 192 6.62 -9.00 20.01
C GLU A 192 6.35 -7.69 20.79
N ILE A 193 5.91 -6.62 20.11
CA ILE A 193 5.49 -5.35 20.76
C ILE A 193 4.32 -5.58 21.73
N LEU A 194 3.42 -6.52 21.43
CA LEU A 194 2.31 -6.90 22.30
C LEU A 194 2.70 -7.92 23.38
N GLY A 195 3.96 -8.36 23.41
CA GLY A 195 4.46 -9.36 24.35
C GLY A 195 3.94 -10.77 24.08
N ILE A 196 3.62 -11.10 22.83
CA ILE A 196 2.99 -12.36 22.44
C ILE A 196 4.04 -13.27 21.81
N LYS A 197 4.17 -14.47 22.38
CA LYS A 197 5.00 -15.55 21.87
C LYS A 197 4.12 -16.79 21.78
N ASP A 198 3.54 -17.01 20.63
CA ASP A 198 2.57 -18.08 20.41
C ASP A 198 2.67 -18.59 18.96
N LEU A 199 2.80 -19.91 18.81
CA LEU A 199 2.98 -20.55 17.50
C LEU A 199 1.79 -20.34 16.57
N HIS A 200 0.56 -20.36 17.10
CA HIS A 200 -0.64 -20.15 16.29
C HIS A 200 -0.79 -18.70 15.87
N ALA A 201 -0.42 -17.74 16.74
CA ALA A 201 -0.35 -16.34 16.38
C ALA A 201 0.69 -16.09 15.27
N ASP A 202 1.85 -16.75 15.32
CA ASP A 202 2.86 -16.67 14.26
C ASP A 202 2.36 -17.28 12.94
N HIS A 203 1.69 -18.43 12.97
CA HIS A 203 1.08 -18.99 11.76
C HIS A 203 0.00 -18.07 11.18
N ALA A 204 -0.86 -17.50 12.03
CA ALA A 204 -1.86 -16.51 11.58
C ALA A 204 -1.18 -15.27 10.97
N ALA A 205 -0.13 -14.73 11.63
CA ALA A 205 0.65 -13.61 11.14
C ALA A 205 1.30 -13.89 9.78
N SER A 206 1.86 -15.08 9.56
CA SER A 206 2.43 -15.49 8.27
C SER A 206 1.40 -15.40 7.15
N HIS A 207 0.23 -16.03 7.34
CA HIS A 207 -0.82 -16.03 6.33
C HIS A 207 -1.40 -14.62 6.10
N ILE A 208 -1.62 -13.83 7.16
CA ILE A 208 -2.10 -12.45 7.02
C ILE A 208 -1.09 -11.57 6.28
N GLY A 209 0.20 -11.70 6.58
CA GLY A 209 1.27 -10.96 5.91
C GLY A 209 1.35 -11.30 4.42
N LYS A 210 1.26 -12.58 4.07
CA LYS A 210 1.16 -13.04 2.67
C LYS A 210 -0.04 -12.44 1.95
N ALA A 211 -1.24 -12.53 2.55
CA ALA A 211 -2.45 -11.92 2.00
C ALA A 211 -2.29 -10.41 1.80
N GLN A 212 -1.70 -9.70 2.78
CA GLN A 212 -1.44 -8.26 2.67
C GLN A 212 -0.49 -7.93 1.54
N GLY A 213 0.59 -8.70 1.35
CA GLY A 213 1.53 -8.48 0.26
C GLY A 213 0.90 -8.68 -1.12
N ILE A 214 0.10 -9.74 -1.28
CA ILE A 214 -0.64 -10.00 -2.53
C ILE A 214 -1.63 -8.86 -2.82
N VAL A 215 -2.44 -8.47 -1.82
CA VAL A 215 -3.40 -7.34 -1.96
C VAL A 215 -2.68 -6.02 -2.27
N THR A 216 -1.51 -5.78 -1.67
CA THR A 216 -0.70 -4.59 -1.94
C THR A 216 -0.20 -4.59 -3.39
N CYS A 217 0.26 -5.74 -3.90
CA CYS A 217 0.67 -5.90 -5.30
C CYS A 217 -0.49 -5.60 -6.27
N LEU A 218 -1.68 -6.15 -6.00
CA LEU A 218 -2.89 -5.87 -6.77
C LEU A 218 -3.24 -4.37 -6.74
N ARG A 219 -3.34 -3.78 -5.54
CA ARG A 219 -3.65 -2.34 -5.35
C ARG A 219 -2.69 -1.43 -6.09
N ALA A 220 -1.41 -1.80 -6.16
CA ALA A 220 -0.37 -1.02 -6.79
C ALA A 220 -0.31 -1.17 -8.33
N THR A 221 -1.03 -2.13 -8.90
CA THR A 221 -0.99 -2.44 -10.35
C THR A 221 -1.31 -1.22 -11.23
N PRO A 222 -2.38 -0.44 -10.99
CA PRO A 222 -2.65 0.75 -11.80
C PRO A 222 -1.57 1.84 -11.70
N TYR A 223 -0.98 2.00 -10.51
CA TYR A 223 0.08 2.95 -10.26
C TYR A 223 1.38 2.54 -10.96
N HIS A 224 1.81 1.29 -10.83
CA HIS A 224 3.00 0.78 -11.51
C HIS A 224 2.82 0.75 -13.03
N GLY A 225 1.63 0.39 -13.53
CA GLY A 225 1.31 0.41 -14.95
C GLY A 225 1.46 1.80 -15.56
N SER A 226 1.05 2.86 -14.84
CA SER A 226 1.27 4.25 -15.29
C SER A 226 2.74 4.65 -15.44
N ARG A 227 3.64 3.91 -14.77
CA ARG A 227 5.10 4.07 -14.83
C ARG A 227 5.77 3.00 -15.71
N ARG A 228 4.99 2.30 -16.54
CA ARG A 228 5.46 1.22 -17.42
C ARG A 228 6.12 0.06 -16.67
N LYS A 229 5.64 -0.26 -15.47
CA LYS A 229 6.10 -1.40 -14.65
C LYS A 229 4.95 -2.34 -14.32
N VAL A 230 5.20 -3.65 -14.32
CA VAL A 230 4.23 -4.69 -13.95
C VAL A 230 4.92 -5.69 -13.02
N PHE A 231 4.31 -5.92 -11.85
CA PHE A 231 4.84 -6.81 -10.81
C PHE A 231 3.89 -7.96 -10.49
N LEU A 232 3.05 -8.38 -11.43
CA LEU A 232 2.17 -9.52 -11.25
C LEU A 232 2.92 -10.84 -11.50
N PRO A 233 2.51 -11.96 -10.88
CA PRO A 233 3.06 -13.29 -11.16
C PRO A 233 2.94 -13.67 -12.64
N MET A 234 4.07 -13.94 -13.28
CA MET A 234 4.13 -14.19 -14.72
C MET A 234 3.56 -15.56 -15.12
N ASP A 235 3.67 -16.57 -14.27
CA ASP A 235 3.03 -17.88 -14.46
C ASP A 235 1.52 -17.77 -14.65
N ILE A 236 0.83 -17.02 -13.79
CA ILE A 236 -0.63 -16.81 -13.86
C ILE A 236 -0.97 -15.98 -15.12
N CYS A 237 -0.19 -14.96 -15.43
CA CYS A 237 -0.38 -14.19 -16.67
C CYS A 237 -0.30 -15.09 -17.91
N MET A 238 0.72 -15.96 -17.96
CA MET A 238 0.92 -16.91 -19.05
C MET A 238 -0.20 -17.94 -19.15
N GLN A 239 -0.71 -18.46 -18.02
CA GLN A 239 -1.83 -19.41 -17.98
C GLN A 239 -3.08 -18.87 -18.67
N HIS A 240 -3.34 -17.57 -18.56
CA HIS A 240 -4.48 -16.90 -19.20
C HIS A 240 -4.15 -16.24 -20.55
N GLY A 241 -2.94 -16.43 -21.06
CA GLY A 241 -2.48 -15.81 -22.32
C GLY A 241 -2.41 -14.29 -22.26
N VAL A 242 -2.18 -13.71 -21.08
CA VAL A 242 -2.09 -12.26 -20.85
C VAL A 242 -0.64 -11.82 -20.82
N SER A 243 -0.32 -10.78 -21.57
CA SER A 243 1.01 -10.17 -21.60
C SER A 243 1.12 -9.03 -20.57
N GLN A 244 2.34 -8.61 -20.24
CA GLN A 244 2.53 -7.40 -19.42
C GLN A 244 1.97 -6.15 -20.10
N GLU A 245 2.03 -6.09 -21.43
CA GLU A 245 1.53 -4.97 -22.23
C GLU A 245 0.01 -4.78 -22.07
N ASP A 246 -0.75 -5.84 -21.84
CA ASP A 246 -2.19 -5.75 -21.55
C ASP A 246 -2.47 -4.91 -20.30
N PHE A 247 -1.67 -5.08 -19.25
CA PHE A 247 -1.77 -4.27 -18.04
C PHE A 247 -1.31 -2.82 -18.27
N LEU A 248 -0.28 -2.62 -19.09
CA LEU A 248 0.22 -1.27 -19.43
C LEU A 248 -0.81 -0.47 -20.24
N ARG A 249 -1.54 -1.15 -21.14
CA ARG A 249 -2.63 -0.57 -21.94
C ARG A 249 -3.95 -0.47 -21.17
N ARG A 250 -4.01 -0.93 -19.92
CA ARG A 250 -5.23 -1.02 -19.11
C ARG A 250 -6.33 -1.81 -19.81
N ASN A 251 -5.94 -2.91 -20.44
CA ASN A 251 -6.89 -3.84 -21.05
C ASN A 251 -7.81 -4.41 -19.97
N GLN A 252 -9.12 -4.45 -20.24
CA GLN A 252 -10.16 -4.93 -19.32
C GLN A 252 -10.83 -6.22 -19.81
N ASN A 253 -10.22 -6.91 -20.78
CA ASN A 253 -10.70 -8.17 -21.31
C ASN A 253 -10.82 -9.24 -20.21
N LYS A 254 -11.67 -10.24 -20.48
CA LYS A 254 -11.94 -11.35 -19.57
C LYS A 254 -10.67 -12.01 -19.03
N ASN A 255 -9.70 -12.31 -19.91
CA ASN A 255 -8.45 -12.96 -19.49
C ASN A 255 -7.66 -12.14 -18.45
N VAL A 256 -7.66 -10.81 -18.56
CA VAL A 256 -7.01 -9.93 -17.57
C VAL A 256 -7.73 -10.04 -16.22
N ARG A 257 -9.07 -10.05 -16.24
CA ARG A 257 -9.88 -10.24 -15.02
C ARG A 257 -9.66 -11.61 -14.41
N ASP A 258 -9.53 -12.66 -15.23
CA ASP A 258 -9.25 -14.03 -14.78
C ASP A 258 -7.86 -14.12 -14.07
N VAL A 259 -6.83 -13.43 -14.58
CA VAL A 259 -5.53 -13.31 -13.89
C VAL A 259 -5.68 -12.66 -12.51
N ILE A 260 -6.42 -11.56 -12.44
CA ILE A 260 -6.64 -10.82 -11.19
C ILE A 260 -7.49 -11.64 -10.22
N TYR A 261 -8.47 -12.40 -10.72
CA TYR A 261 -9.27 -13.35 -9.96
C TYR A 261 -8.39 -14.41 -9.29
N ASP A 262 -7.49 -15.05 -10.03
CA ASP A 262 -6.63 -16.11 -9.48
C ASP A 262 -5.69 -15.56 -8.40
N ILE A 263 -5.07 -14.41 -8.64
CA ILE A 263 -4.18 -13.76 -7.67
C ILE A 263 -4.96 -13.33 -6.41
N ALA A 264 -6.14 -12.71 -6.58
CA ALA A 264 -6.99 -12.31 -5.46
C ALA A 264 -7.50 -13.52 -4.67
N SER A 265 -7.76 -14.64 -5.34
CA SER A 265 -8.15 -15.89 -4.72
C SER A 265 -7.06 -16.44 -3.80
N GLN A 266 -5.77 -16.34 -4.19
CA GLN A 266 -4.66 -16.74 -3.31
C GLN A 266 -4.61 -15.89 -2.03
N ALA A 267 -4.79 -14.57 -2.13
CA ALA A 267 -4.89 -13.71 -0.95
C ALA A 267 -6.08 -14.10 -0.03
N HIS A 268 -7.24 -14.42 -0.63
CA HIS A 268 -8.40 -14.87 0.12
C HIS A 268 -8.17 -16.21 0.84
N LEU A 269 -7.52 -17.18 0.17
CA LEU A 269 -7.15 -18.46 0.77
C LEU A 269 -6.22 -18.28 1.98
N HIS A 270 -5.24 -17.38 1.89
CA HIS A 270 -4.40 -17.03 3.03
C HIS A 270 -5.21 -16.46 4.20
N LEU A 271 -6.13 -15.52 3.97
CA LEU A 271 -6.99 -15.00 5.04
C LEU A 271 -7.86 -16.09 5.66
N LYS A 272 -8.43 -16.99 4.85
CA LYS A 272 -9.23 -18.12 5.34
C LYS A 272 -8.39 -19.04 6.23
N HIS A 273 -7.15 -19.34 5.81
CA HIS A 273 -6.23 -20.16 6.60
C HIS A 273 -5.86 -19.45 7.92
N ALA A 274 -5.51 -18.16 7.89
CA ALA A 274 -5.22 -17.39 9.11
C ALA A 274 -6.35 -17.46 10.15
N ARG A 275 -7.60 -17.47 9.68
CA ARG A 275 -8.80 -17.58 10.53
C ARG A 275 -9.11 -18.97 11.03
N SER A 276 -8.61 -20.01 10.38
CA SER A 276 -8.72 -21.36 10.93
C SER A 276 -8.05 -21.49 12.30
N PHE A 277 -7.03 -20.65 12.57
CA PHE A 277 -6.36 -20.56 13.87
C PHE A 277 -7.09 -19.70 14.92
N HIS A 278 -8.23 -19.08 14.59
CA HIS A 278 -8.90 -18.09 15.46
C HIS A 278 -9.15 -18.58 16.89
N LYS A 279 -9.47 -19.87 17.07
CA LYS A 279 -9.71 -20.46 18.41
C LYS A 279 -8.42 -20.67 19.22
N SER A 280 -7.29 -20.86 18.53
CA SER A 280 -6.00 -21.16 19.16
C SER A 280 -5.16 -19.90 19.39
N VAL A 281 -5.41 -18.83 18.64
CA VAL A 281 -4.69 -17.55 18.79
C VAL A 281 -5.13 -16.83 20.07
N PRO A 282 -4.19 -16.36 20.91
CA PRO A 282 -4.52 -15.55 22.07
C PRO A 282 -5.28 -14.27 21.70
N VAL A 283 -6.35 -13.96 22.41
CA VAL A 283 -7.18 -12.75 22.17
C VAL A 283 -6.36 -11.45 22.20
N LYS A 284 -5.27 -11.42 22.98
CA LYS A 284 -4.34 -10.28 23.03
C LYS A 284 -3.64 -10.01 21.69
N ALA A 285 -3.59 -10.99 20.77
CA ALA A 285 -2.96 -10.85 19.45
C ALA A 285 -3.87 -10.17 18.42
N PHE A 286 -5.19 -10.21 18.61
CA PHE A 286 -6.15 -9.70 17.63
C PHE A 286 -5.93 -8.22 17.23
N PRO A 287 -5.50 -7.32 18.13
CA PRO A 287 -5.13 -5.96 17.74
C PRO A 287 -4.03 -5.88 16.67
N ALA A 288 -3.07 -6.83 16.64
CA ALA A 288 -2.05 -6.89 15.59
C ALA A 288 -2.63 -7.24 14.21
N PHE A 289 -3.78 -7.90 14.19
CA PHE A 289 -4.42 -8.41 12.99
C PHE A 289 -5.57 -7.54 12.47
N LEU A 290 -5.82 -6.37 13.07
CA LEU A 290 -6.90 -5.46 12.65
C LEU A 290 -6.83 -5.03 11.18
N GLN A 291 -5.63 -5.04 10.58
CA GLN A 291 -5.44 -4.75 9.16
C GLN A 291 -6.22 -5.70 8.23
N THR A 292 -6.59 -6.89 8.69
CA THR A 292 -7.45 -7.84 7.97
C THR A 292 -8.79 -7.23 7.55
N VAL A 293 -9.33 -6.27 8.30
CA VAL A 293 -10.56 -5.55 7.97
C VAL A 293 -10.43 -4.82 6.63
N SER A 294 -9.31 -4.11 6.42
CA SER A 294 -9.02 -3.42 5.17
C SER A 294 -8.79 -4.40 4.02
N LEU A 295 -8.09 -5.51 4.29
CA LEU A 295 -7.81 -6.56 3.31
C LEU A 295 -9.10 -7.20 2.80
N GLU A 296 -9.98 -7.61 3.71
CA GLU A 296 -11.29 -8.13 3.34
C GLU A 296 -12.11 -7.14 2.52
N HIS A 297 -12.13 -5.88 2.95
CA HIS A 297 -12.91 -4.86 2.28
C HIS A 297 -12.44 -4.70 0.84
N TYR A 298 -11.12 -4.67 0.60
CA TYR A 298 -10.57 -4.63 -0.74
C TYR A 298 -10.93 -5.86 -1.57
N LEU A 299 -10.78 -7.08 -1.00
CA LEU A 299 -11.11 -8.33 -1.70
C LEU A 299 -12.60 -8.43 -2.06
N LYS A 300 -13.50 -7.97 -1.19
CA LYS A 300 -14.94 -7.88 -1.50
C LYS A 300 -15.21 -6.85 -2.60
N LYS A 301 -14.50 -5.70 -2.57
CA LYS A 301 -14.69 -4.63 -3.54
C LYS A 301 -14.20 -5.02 -4.94
N ILE A 302 -13.06 -5.70 -5.04
CA ILE A 302 -12.55 -6.19 -6.33
C ILE A 302 -13.44 -7.28 -6.92
N GLN A 303 -14.03 -8.15 -6.07
CA GLN A 303 -15.03 -9.11 -6.49
C GLN A 303 -16.30 -8.44 -7.05
N GLN A 304 -16.79 -7.36 -6.40
CA GLN A 304 -17.99 -6.63 -6.84
C GLN A 304 -17.84 -5.95 -8.19
N VAL A 305 -16.61 -5.63 -8.60
CA VAL A 305 -16.31 -5.03 -9.92
C VAL A 305 -15.81 -6.07 -10.92
N ASP A 306 -16.14 -7.35 -10.70
CA ASP A 306 -15.76 -8.46 -11.58
C ASP A 306 -14.25 -8.51 -11.87
N PHE A 307 -13.45 -8.26 -10.83
CA PHE A 307 -11.99 -8.29 -10.90
C PHE A 307 -11.35 -7.32 -11.91
N ASP A 308 -12.08 -6.26 -12.31
CA ASP A 308 -11.51 -5.13 -13.04
C ASP A 308 -10.60 -4.30 -12.12
N ILE A 309 -9.30 -4.59 -12.19
CA ILE A 309 -8.26 -3.92 -11.37
C ILE A 309 -8.14 -2.42 -11.66
N PHE A 310 -8.63 -1.95 -12.80
CA PHE A 310 -8.58 -0.54 -13.20
C PHE A 310 -9.85 0.23 -12.82
N HIS A 311 -10.84 -0.43 -12.23
CA HIS A 311 -12.10 0.20 -11.87
C HIS A 311 -11.88 1.36 -10.87
N PRO A 312 -12.37 2.59 -11.14
CA PRO A 312 -12.08 3.77 -10.31
C PRO A 312 -12.49 3.64 -8.85
N SER A 313 -13.52 2.83 -8.56
CA SER A 313 -13.96 2.60 -7.17
C SER A 313 -12.83 2.01 -6.32
N LEU A 314 -11.94 1.18 -6.86
CA LEU A 314 -10.86 0.54 -6.11
C LEU A 314 -9.85 1.53 -5.52
N GLN A 315 -9.74 2.73 -6.10
CA GLN A 315 -8.85 3.80 -5.63
C GLN A 315 -9.50 4.73 -4.60
N GLN A 316 -10.82 4.60 -4.39
CA GLN A 316 -11.53 5.42 -3.41
C GLN A 316 -11.28 4.93 -1.99
N LYS A 317 -10.94 5.87 -1.10
CA LYS A 317 -10.78 5.61 0.34
C LYS A 317 -12.10 5.17 0.95
N ASN A 318 -12.06 4.14 1.80
CA ASN A 318 -13.22 3.73 2.58
C ASN A 318 -13.43 4.70 3.75
N THR A 319 -14.47 5.54 3.67
CA THR A 319 -14.82 6.52 4.70
C THR A 319 -15.32 5.88 5.99
N LEU A 320 -15.87 4.66 5.92
CA LEU A 320 -16.37 3.91 7.08
C LEU A 320 -15.30 3.04 7.73
N LEU A 321 -14.06 3.02 7.21
CA LEU A 321 -12.98 2.19 7.74
C LEU A 321 -12.73 2.41 9.25
N PRO A 322 -12.70 3.66 9.79
CA PRO A 322 -12.52 3.86 11.23
C PRO A 322 -13.63 3.18 12.07
N LEU A 323 -14.88 3.25 11.60
CA LEU A 323 -16.01 2.63 12.28
C LEU A 323 -15.90 1.09 12.22
N SER A 324 -15.59 0.54 11.05
CA SER A 324 -15.40 -0.91 10.89
C SER A 324 -14.26 -1.45 11.76
N LEU A 325 -13.13 -0.73 11.84
CA LEU A 325 -12.00 -1.09 12.70
C LEU A 325 -12.38 -1.02 14.19
N TYR A 326 -13.12 0.01 14.60
CA TYR A 326 -13.59 0.16 15.98
C TYR A 326 -14.58 -0.95 16.37
N ILE A 327 -15.52 -1.30 15.50
CA ILE A 327 -16.45 -2.43 15.73
C ILE A 327 -15.67 -3.74 15.83
N GLN A 328 -14.69 -3.96 14.94
CA GLN A 328 -13.90 -5.19 14.94
C GLN A 328 -13.03 -5.32 16.19
N SER A 329 -12.40 -4.23 16.64
CA SER A 329 -11.58 -4.25 17.87
C SER A 329 -12.42 -4.58 19.11
N TRP A 330 -13.68 -4.14 19.15
CA TRP A 330 -14.61 -4.49 20.22
C TRP A 330 -15.07 -5.96 20.15
N ARG A 331 -15.30 -6.49 18.94
CA ARG A 331 -15.71 -7.88 18.72
C ARG A 331 -14.63 -8.91 19.06
N LYS A 332 -13.38 -8.48 19.24
CA LYS A 332 -12.22 -9.37 19.53
C LYS A 332 -12.15 -10.49 18.50
N SER A 333 -12.02 -10.14 17.22
CA SER A 333 -11.86 -11.07 16.10
C SER A 333 -11.02 -10.43 14.99
N TYR A 334 -10.53 -11.22 14.03
CA TYR A 334 -9.77 -10.75 12.86
C TYR A 334 -10.11 -11.51 11.58
#